data_AF-A0AAJ2LNL5-F1
#
_entry.id   AF-A0AAJ2LNL5-F1
#
_cell.length_a   1.000
_cell.length_b   1.000
_cell.length_c   1.000
_cell.angle_alpha   90.00
_cell.angle_beta   90.00
_cell.angle_gamma   90.00
#
_symmetry.space_group_name_H-M   'P 1'
#
loop_
_entity.id
_entity.type
_entity.pdbx_description
1 polymer ?
#
loop_
_entity_poly.entity_id
_entity_poly.type
_entity_poly.pdbx_seq_one_letter_code
_entity_poly.pdbx_strand_id
1 'polypeptide(L)' 'PIKTGFWQIAKAANVPIVLMYANPFTQQCGAFAKIIPSELQADLLEIQRLYQEKGLTVVIPQKG' A
#
# COMPACT_ATOMS: atom_id res chain seq x y z
N PRO A 1 0.29 -6.16 -16.52
CA PRO A 1 1.25 -6.48 -15.43
C PRO A 1 1.47 -5.29 -14.49
N ILE A 2 1.35 -5.47 -13.17
CA ILE A 2 1.68 -4.43 -12.19
C ILE A 2 3.19 -4.19 -12.22
N LYS A 3 3.61 -2.95 -12.46
CA LYS A 3 5.01 -2.54 -12.33
C LYS A 3 5.33 -2.32 -10.86
N THR A 4 6.28 -3.07 -10.31
CA THR A 4 6.57 -3.10 -8.86
C THR A 4 7.98 -2.59 -8.52
N GLY A 5 8.59 -1.76 -9.36
CA GLY A 5 9.97 -1.28 -9.17
C GLY A 5 10.23 -0.64 -7.81
N PHE A 6 9.32 0.22 -7.33
CA PHE A 6 9.43 0.81 -6.00
C PHE A 6 9.41 -0.24 -4.88
N TRP A 7 8.49 -1.20 -4.95
CA TRP A 7 8.39 -2.30 -3.98
C TRP A 7 9.66 -3.17 -3.98
N GLN A 8 10.22 -3.45 -5.15
CA GLN A 8 11.48 -4.22 -5.27
C GLN A 8 12.66 -3.49 -4.64
N ILE A 9 12.78 -2.17 -4.86
CA ILE A 9 13.82 -1.35 -4.25
C ILE A 9 13.67 -1.33 -2.72
N ALA A 10 12.44 -1.13 -2.22
CA ALA A 10 12.17 -1.10 -0.79
C ALA A 10 12.47 -2.46 -0.12
N LYS A 11 12.10 -3.58 -0.78
CA LYS A 11 12.43 -4.94 -0.32
C LYS A 11 13.95 -5.16 -0.27
N ALA A 12 14.65 -4.82 -1.35
CA ALA A 12 16.10 -5.00 -1.45
C ALA A 12 16.87 -4.18 -0.41
N ALA A 13 16.38 -2.97 -0.09
CA ALA A 13 16.97 -2.11 0.93
C ALA A 13 16.49 -2.42 2.37
N ASN A 14 15.55 -3.35 2.55
CA ASN A 14 14.90 -3.64 3.83
C ASN A 14 14.37 -2.38 4.54
N VAL A 15 13.73 -1.49 3.77
CA VAL A 15 13.15 -0.25 4.29
C VAL A 15 11.63 -0.32 4.26
N PRO A 16 10.95 0.28 5.26
CA PRO A 16 9.50 0.27 5.31
C PRO A 16 8.89 1.15 4.21
N ILE A 17 7.77 0.70 3.64
CA ILE A 17 6.86 1.50 2.83
C ILE A 17 5.83 2.11 3.77
N VAL A 18 5.74 3.45 3.80
CA VAL A 18 4.74 4.16 4.61
C VAL A 18 3.47 4.37 3.78
N LEU A 19 2.32 3.99 4.35
CA LEU A 19 1.01 4.21 3.75
C LEU A 19 0.42 5.51 4.28
N MET A 20 -0.04 6.35 3.37
CA MET A 20 -0.63 7.65 3.66
C MET A 20 -1.99 7.79 2.98
N TYR A 21 -2.87 8.60 3.55
CA TYR A 21 -4.13 8.99 2.93
C TYR A 21 -4.35 10.50 3.03
N ALA A 22 -5.19 11.01 2.15
CA ALA A 22 -5.70 12.37 2.21
C ALA A 22 -7.20 12.34 1.85
N ASN A 23 -8.04 12.84 2.76
CA ASN A 23 -9.47 12.96 2.57
C ASN A 23 -9.82 14.46 2.43
N PRO A 24 -10.17 14.93 1.22
CA PRO A 24 -10.45 16.35 0.99
C PRO A 24 -11.75 16.82 1.67
N PHE A 25 -12.71 15.93 1.92
CA PHE A 25 -13.99 16.28 2.53
C PHE A 25 -13.85 16.53 4.03
N THR A 26 -13.08 15.69 4.73
CA THR A 26 -12.82 15.83 6.17
C THR A 26 -11.55 16.63 6.46
N GLN A 27 -10.78 17.01 5.43
CA GLN A 27 -9.46 17.65 5.52
C GLN A 27 -8.43 16.86 6.34
N GLN A 28 -8.66 15.56 6.53
CA GLN A 28 -7.74 14.69 7.25
C GLN A 28 -6.73 14.09 6.28
N CYS A 29 -5.45 14.24 6.58
CA CYS A 29 -4.38 13.56 5.88
C CYS A 29 -3.35 13.02 6.87
N GLY A 30 -2.57 12.03 6.46
CA GLY A 30 -1.46 11.55 7.27
C GLY A 30 -1.00 10.15 6.92
N ALA A 31 0.16 9.81 7.49
CA ALA A 31 0.63 8.44 7.56
C ALA A 31 -0.21 7.65 8.58
N PHE A 32 -0.57 6.42 8.24
CA PHE A 32 -1.43 5.61 9.09
C PHE A 32 -0.96 4.17 9.28
N ALA A 33 -0.08 3.68 8.40
CA ALA A 33 0.51 2.36 8.52
C ALA A 33 1.89 2.34 7.84
N LYS A 34 2.65 1.29 8.12
CA LYS A 34 3.88 0.96 7.39
C LYS A 34 3.96 -0.54 7.20
N ILE A 35 4.52 -0.97 6.07
CA ILE A 35 4.83 -2.39 5.82
C ILE A 35 6.31 -2.53 5.50
N ILE A 36 6.93 -3.62 5.94
CA ILE A 36 8.25 -4.03 5.45
C ILE A 36 7.99 -5.03 4.33
N PRO A 37 8.44 -4.76 3.09
CA PRO A 37 8.14 -5.63 1.95
C PRO A 37 8.61 -7.07 2.17
N SER A 38 7.72 -8.01 1.89
CA SER A 38 7.95 -9.45 2.04
C SER A 38 7.56 -10.18 0.76
N GLU A 39 6.38 -10.78 0.68
CA GLU A 39 5.83 -11.39 -0.52
C GLU A 39 4.81 -10.48 -1.19
N LEU A 40 5.01 -10.21 -2.49
CA LEU A 40 4.27 -9.16 -3.20
C LEU A 40 2.75 -9.33 -3.07
N GLN A 41 2.25 -10.56 -3.26
CA GLN A 41 0.80 -10.80 -3.20
C GLN A 41 0.24 -10.61 -1.79
N ALA A 42 0.99 -11.02 -0.75
CA ALA A 42 0.59 -10.85 0.64
C ALA A 42 0.61 -9.36 1.03
N ASP A 43 1.67 -8.64 0.65
CA ASP A 43 1.80 -7.21 0.90
C ASP A 43 0.70 -6.41 0.21
N LEU A 44 0.32 -6.76 -1.02
CA LEU A 44 -0.78 -6.10 -1.73
C LEU A 44 -2.13 -6.33 -1.04
N LEU A 45 -2.40 -7.54 -0.56
CA LEU A 45 -3.61 -7.84 0.21
C LEU A 45 -3.63 -7.09 1.55
N GLU A 46 -2.48 -6.99 2.22
CA GLU A 46 -2.39 -6.24 3.48
C GLU A 46 -2.58 -4.74 3.26
N ILE A 47 -1.99 -4.16 2.22
CA ILE A 47 -2.23 -2.77 1.83
C ILE A 47 -3.73 -2.55 1.55
N GLN A 48 -4.37 -3.44 0.79
CA GLN A 48 -5.80 -3.34 0.50
C GLN A 48 -6.64 -3.36 1.78
N ARG A 49 -6.34 -4.29 2.70
CA ARG A 49 -7.00 -4.39 4.02
C ARG A 49 -6.84 -3.11 4.85
N LEU A 50 -5.62 -2.57 4.92
CA LEU A 50 -5.30 -1.34 5.67
C LEU A 50 -6.04 -0.11 5.12
N TYR A 51 -6.16 0.03 3.80
CA TYR A 51 -6.95 1.11 3.21
C TYR A 51 -8.45 0.89 3.38
N GLN A 52 -8.93 -0.36 3.37
CA GLN A 52 -10.34 -0.68 3.63
C GLN A 52 -10.75 -0.28 5.05
N GLU A 53 -9.88 -0.43 6.05
CA GLU A 53 -10.11 0.08 7.42
C GLU A 53 -10.25 1.61 7.47
N LYS A 54 -9.69 2.34 6.50
CA LYS A 54 -9.88 3.78 6.31
C LYS A 54 -11.10 4.14 5.47
N GLY A 55 -11.92 3.16 5.10
CA GLY A 55 -13.07 3.34 4.22
C GLY A 55 -12.69 3.58 2.76
N LEU A 56 -11.46 3.24 2.36
CA LEU A 56 -10.95 3.42 1.00
C LEU A 56 -10.85 2.07 0.28
N THR A 57 -11.60 1.91 -0.80
CA THR A 57 -11.55 0.70 -1.62
C THR A 57 -10.37 0.77 -2.60
N VAL A 58 -9.38 -0.11 -2.43
CA VAL A 58 -8.23 -0.25 -3.34
C VAL A 58 -8.45 -1.48 -4.22
N VAL A 59 -8.36 -1.32 -5.54
CA VAL A 59 -8.48 -2.45 -6.50
C VAL A 59 -7.10 -2.91 -6.94
N ILE A 60 -6.80 -4.19 -6.73
CA ILE A 60 -5.58 -4.81 -7.25
C ILE A 60 -5.90 -5.38 -8.64
N PRO A 61 -5.33 -4.83 -9.73
CA PRO A 61 -5.60 -5.33 -11.07
C PRO A 61 -5.03 -6.73 -11.24
N GLN A 62 -5.87 -7.67 -11.69
CA GLN A 62 -5.41 -9.00 -12.07
C GLN A 62 -4.62 -8.91 -13.38
N LYS A 63 -3.57 -9.73 -13.53
CA LYS A 63 -2.95 -9.93 -14.85
C LYS A 63 -4.01 -10.60 -15.73
N GLY A 64 -4.47 -9.88 -16.76
CA GLY A 64 -5.05 -10.50 -17.95
C GLY A 64 -4.00 -11.23 -18.76
#